data_AF-A0A2S0P8V6-F1
#
_entry.id   AF-A0A2S0P8V6-F1
#
_cell.length_a   1.000
_cell.length_b   1.000
_cell.length_c   1.000
_cell.angle_alpha   90.00
_cell.angle_beta   90.00
_cell.angle_gamma   90.00
#
_symmetry.space_group_name_H-M   'P 1'
#
loop_
_entity.id
_entity.type
_entity.pdbx_description
1 polymer ?
#
loop_
_entity_poly.entity_id
_entity_poly.type
_entity_poly.pdbx_seq_one_letter_code
_entity_poly.pdbx_strand_id
1 'polypeptide(L)'
;MCLALGAFGEQDVASVRAALGKQGLKAKESVSETGGRPTGKHWVYLPPAADRAAANTRSLELKGKGFDNYVVANEPNKNALSLGLFSQESAARAFVAKLSAAGITGADIESRGKGIKQTRFLLDGLEPAEAGAVRKIAGQWPKASLQTRRCQ
;
A
#
# COMPACT_ATOMS: atom_id res chain seq x y z
N MET A 1 9.82 1.12 -29.87
CA MET A 1 9.80 1.93 -28.62
C MET A 1 9.27 1.08 -27.48
N CYS A 2 9.53 1.41 -26.20
CA CYS A 2 9.06 0.61 -25.08
C CYS A 2 7.97 1.32 -24.29
N LEU A 3 6.83 0.65 -24.12
CA LEU A 3 5.76 1.10 -23.25
C LEU A 3 5.60 0.16 -22.08
N ALA A 4 5.39 0.75 -20.92
CA ALA A 4 5.23 0.02 -19.68
C ALA A 4 3.92 0.49 -19.03
N LEU A 5 2.89 -0.34 -19.18
CA LEU A 5 1.53 -0.09 -18.72
C LEU A 5 1.27 -0.91 -17.45
N GLY A 6 0.97 -0.27 -16.33
CA GLY A 6 0.87 -0.96 -15.05
C GLY A 6 -0.09 -0.31 -14.06
N ALA A 7 0.09 -0.65 -12.78
CA ALA A 7 -0.83 -0.32 -11.68
C ALA A 7 -2.19 -1.04 -11.75
N PHE A 8 -2.26 -2.17 -12.46
CA PHE A 8 -3.46 -3.01 -12.51
C PHE A 8 -3.54 -3.91 -11.29
N GLY A 9 -4.68 -3.96 -10.63
CA GLY A 9 -4.96 -4.99 -9.64
C GLY A 9 -5.22 -6.33 -10.33
N GLU A 10 -5.15 -7.43 -9.57
CA GLU A 10 -5.34 -8.80 -10.08
C GLU A 10 -6.63 -8.97 -10.91
N GLN A 11 -7.70 -8.28 -10.52
CA GLN A 11 -8.99 -8.31 -11.21
C GLN A 11 -8.99 -7.64 -12.59
N ASP A 12 -8.10 -6.67 -12.83
CA ASP A 12 -8.02 -5.95 -14.10
C ASP A 12 -7.10 -6.64 -15.12
N VAL A 13 -6.18 -7.49 -14.65
CA VAL A 13 -5.11 -8.10 -15.48
C VAL A 13 -5.66 -8.85 -16.67
N ALA A 14 -6.71 -9.67 -16.46
CA ALA A 14 -7.30 -10.48 -17.51
C ALA A 14 -7.94 -9.61 -18.62
N SER A 15 -8.67 -8.57 -18.22
CA SER A 15 -9.32 -7.65 -19.16
C SER A 15 -8.31 -6.83 -19.95
N VAL A 16 -7.24 -6.36 -19.30
CA VAL A 16 -6.16 -5.61 -19.97
C VAL A 16 -5.41 -6.50 -20.97
N ARG A 17 -5.03 -7.72 -20.58
CA ARG A 17 -4.38 -8.67 -21.49
C ARG A 17 -5.25 -8.98 -22.70
N ALA A 18 -6.56 -9.18 -22.51
CA ALA A 18 -7.48 -9.39 -23.61
C ALA A 18 -7.57 -8.17 -24.55
N ALA A 19 -7.57 -6.95 -24.00
CA ALA A 19 -7.58 -5.71 -24.79
C ALA A 19 -6.29 -5.53 -25.61
N LEU A 20 -5.13 -5.85 -25.02
CA LEU A 20 -3.84 -5.84 -25.72
C LEU A 20 -3.77 -6.89 -26.82
N GLY A 21 -4.22 -8.12 -26.54
CA GLY A 21 -4.26 -9.20 -27.53
C GLY A 21 -5.15 -8.90 -28.74
N LYS A 22 -6.26 -8.19 -28.55
CA LYS A 22 -7.15 -7.74 -29.64
C LYS A 22 -6.50 -6.76 -30.61
N GLN A 23 -5.44 -6.07 -30.20
CA GLN A 23 -4.73 -5.14 -31.09
C GLN A 23 -3.75 -5.83 -32.03
N GLY A 24 -3.47 -7.13 -31.85
CA GLY A 24 -2.54 -7.87 -32.71
C GLY A 24 -1.13 -7.27 -32.70
N LEU A 25 -0.69 -6.77 -31.54
CA LEU A 25 0.61 -6.12 -31.38
C LEU A 25 1.74 -7.08 -31.81
N LYS A 26 2.66 -6.60 -32.64
CA LYS A 26 3.90 -7.33 -32.97
C LYS A 26 4.96 -7.21 -31.87
N ALA A 27 4.73 -6.30 -30.93
CA ALA A 27 5.58 -6.08 -29.77
C ALA A 27 5.68 -7.31 -28.87
N LYS A 28 6.86 -7.52 -28.27
CA LYS A 28 7.06 -8.56 -27.28
C LYS A 28 6.40 -8.13 -25.96
N GLU A 29 5.33 -8.82 -25.58
CA GLU A 29 4.71 -8.65 -24.26
C GLU A 29 5.52 -9.40 -23.20
N SER A 30 5.79 -8.73 -22.08
CA SER A 30 6.29 -9.36 -20.87
C SER A 30 5.54 -8.81 -19.67
N VAL A 31 5.11 -9.70 -18.78
CA VAL A 31 4.36 -9.32 -17.60
C VAL A 31 5.27 -9.40 -16.39
N SER A 32 5.27 -8.32 -15.61
CA SER A 32 5.99 -8.22 -14.36
C SER A 32 5.01 -7.87 -13.26
N GLU A 33 4.89 -8.76 -12.28
CA GLU A 33 4.24 -8.44 -11.01
C GLU A 33 5.15 -7.47 -10.26
N THR A 34 4.67 -6.25 -10.08
CA THR A 34 5.29 -5.29 -9.19
C THR A 34 4.54 -5.34 -7.86
N GLY A 35 5.25 -5.47 -6.75
CA GLY A 35 4.64 -5.19 -5.44
C GLY A 35 4.18 -3.74 -5.45
N GLY A 36 2.87 -3.51 -5.56
CA GLY A 36 2.29 -2.20 -5.35
C GLY A 36 2.62 -1.75 -3.94
N ARG A 37 2.77 -0.43 -3.76
CA ARG A 37 3.06 0.14 -2.44
C ARG A 37 2.02 -0.42 -1.48
N PRO A 38 2.42 -1.05 -0.36
CA PRO A 38 1.45 -1.59 0.56
C PRO A 38 0.50 -0.46 0.90
N THR A 39 -0.80 -0.66 0.72
CA THR A 39 -1.82 0.17 1.36
C THR A 39 -1.86 -0.18 2.85
N GLY A 40 -0.67 -0.38 3.42
CA GLY A 40 -0.46 -0.89 4.74
C GLY A 40 -0.98 0.14 5.69
N LYS A 41 -1.93 -0.31 6.50
CA LYS A 41 -2.29 0.46 7.66
C LYS A 41 -1.12 0.28 8.63
N HIS A 42 -0.30 1.31 8.75
CA HIS A 42 0.72 1.38 9.79
C HIS A 42 0.00 1.56 11.11
N TRP A 43 -0.07 0.48 11.88
CA TRP A 43 -0.72 0.49 13.17
C TRP A 43 0.29 0.94 14.22
N VAL A 44 0.04 2.10 14.81
CA VAL A 44 0.81 2.57 15.96
C VAL A 44 0.14 2.02 17.21
N TYR A 45 0.92 1.30 18.01
CA TYR A 45 0.41 0.64 19.21
C TYR A 45 1.47 0.62 20.32
N LEU A 46 1.02 0.45 21.55
CA LEU A 46 1.90 0.07 22.65
C LEU A 46 1.82 -1.46 22.83
N PRO A 47 2.96 -2.12 23.11
CA PRO A 47 3.01 -3.55 23.37
C PRO A 47 1.96 -4.01 24.40
N PRO A 48 1.44 -5.25 24.26
CA PRO A 48 0.55 -5.86 25.24
C PRO A 48 1.03 -5.66 26.68
N ALA A 49 0.17 -5.12 27.53
CA ALA A 49 0.44 -5.12 28.96
C ALA A 49 0.28 -6.54 29.53
N ALA A 50 0.86 -6.77 30.71
CA ALA A 50 0.81 -8.06 31.41
C ALA A 50 -0.63 -8.55 31.63
N ASP A 51 -1.56 -7.62 31.88
CA ASP A 51 -2.98 -7.91 32.04
C ASP A 51 -3.87 -6.76 31.55
N ARG A 52 -5.18 -6.98 31.57
CA ARG A 52 -6.18 -6.00 31.12
C ARG A 52 -6.26 -4.78 32.04
N ALA A 53 -5.98 -4.92 33.34
CA ALA A 53 -6.01 -3.81 34.28
C ALA A 53 -4.84 -2.85 34.00
N ALA A 54 -3.63 -3.37 33.80
CA ALA A 54 -2.46 -2.62 33.39
C ALA A 54 -2.67 -1.91 32.05
N ALA A 55 -3.32 -2.57 31.08
CA ALA A 55 -3.68 -1.92 29.81
C ALA A 55 -4.68 -0.78 30.01
N ASN A 56 -5.68 -0.95 30.86
CA ASN A 56 -6.65 0.10 31.18
C ASN A 56 -6.00 1.29 31.91
N THR A 57 -5.10 1.05 32.86
CA THR A 57 -4.36 2.12 33.55
C THR A 57 -3.57 2.95 32.53
N ARG A 58 -2.78 2.31 31.66
CA ARG A 58 -2.06 2.99 30.59
C ARG A 58 -3.00 3.74 29.64
N SER A 59 -4.18 3.17 29.37
CA SER A 59 -5.20 3.80 28.51
C SER A 59 -5.69 5.11 29.09
N LEU A 60 -5.92 5.16 30.40
CA LEU A 60 -6.30 6.37 31.13
C LEU A 60 -5.17 7.40 31.16
N GLU A 61 -3.92 6.97 31.37
CA GLU A 61 -2.75 7.87 31.33
C GLU A 61 -2.61 8.57 29.98
N LEU A 62 -2.76 7.82 28.88
CA LEU A 62 -2.72 8.36 27.52
C LEU A 62 -3.85 9.34 27.26
N LYS A 63 -5.08 9.02 27.68
CA LYS A 63 -6.23 9.92 27.58
C LYS A 63 -6.02 11.20 28.38
N GLY A 64 -5.43 11.10 29.58
CA GLY A 64 -5.05 12.26 30.40
C GLY A 64 -4.03 13.17 29.73
N LYS A 65 -3.17 12.61 28.87
CA LYS A 65 -2.23 13.36 28.02
C LYS A 65 -2.83 13.87 26.70
N GLY A 66 -4.12 13.62 26.46
CA GLY A 66 -4.83 14.02 25.24
C GLY A 66 -4.64 13.08 24.05
N PHE A 67 -4.18 11.85 24.27
CA PHE A 67 -4.03 10.84 23.22
C PHE A 67 -5.14 9.78 23.33
N ASP A 68 -6.00 9.78 22.32
CA ASP A 68 -6.97 8.71 22.14
C ASP A 68 -6.29 7.37 21.90
N ASN A 69 -6.84 6.34 22.52
CA ASN A 69 -6.30 4.99 22.43
C ASN A 69 -7.39 3.95 22.68
N TYR A 70 -7.11 2.72 22.24
CA TYR A 70 -8.05 1.60 22.34
C TYR A 70 -7.39 0.32 22.87
N VAL A 71 -8.03 -0.19 23.92
CA VAL A 71 -8.13 -1.57 24.43
C VAL A 71 -8.16 -2.73 23.42
N VAL A 72 -7.05 -3.24 22.88
CA VAL A 72 -7.16 -4.43 22.00
C VAL A 72 -7.63 -5.64 22.81
N ALA A 73 -8.80 -6.18 22.47
CA ALA A 73 -9.40 -7.33 23.14
C ALA A 73 -9.09 -8.68 22.45
N ASN A 74 -8.60 -8.64 21.21
CA ASN A 74 -8.44 -9.80 20.34
C ASN A 74 -6.99 -10.29 20.28
N GLU A 75 -6.82 -11.61 20.29
CA GLU A 75 -5.54 -12.28 20.04
C GLU A 75 -5.05 -12.01 18.59
N PRO A 76 -3.73 -12.02 18.33
CA PRO A 76 -2.63 -12.25 19.28
C PRO A 76 -2.16 -10.98 20.02
N ASN A 77 -2.85 -9.84 19.84
CA ASN A 77 -2.43 -8.55 20.39
C ASN A 77 -3.30 -8.11 21.56
N LYS A 78 -3.87 -9.06 22.29
CA LYS A 78 -4.73 -8.78 23.43
C LYS A 78 -3.97 -7.96 24.48
N ASN A 79 -4.63 -6.98 25.08
CA ASN A 79 -4.05 -6.00 26.03
C ASN A 79 -3.05 -5.01 25.40
N ALA A 80 -2.86 -5.00 24.07
CA ALA A 80 -2.15 -3.91 23.41
C ALA A 80 -3.00 -2.64 23.40
N LEU A 81 -2.37 -1.47 23.39
CA LEU A 81 -3.07 -0.20 23.22
C LEU A 81 -2.88 0.30 21.80
N SER A 82 -3.96 0.26 21.02
CA SER A 82 -3.99 0.84 19.69
C SER A 82 -4.07 2.36 19.79
N LEU A 83 -3.12 3.07 19.20
CA LEU A 83 -3.07 4.53 19.19
C LEU A 83 -3.52 5.13 17.85
N GLY A 84 -3.58 4.32 16.79
CA GLY A 84 -4.11 4.73 15.49
C GLY A 84 -3.61 3.88 14.33
N LEU A 85 -4.35 3.91 13.22
CA LEU A 85 -3.94 3.28 11.96
C LEU A 85 -3.69 4.37 10.92
N PHE A 86 -2.50 4.39 10.34
CA PHE A 86 -2.06 5.40 9.39
C PHE A 86 -1.86 4.79 8.00
N SER A 87 -2.24 5.50 6.95
CA SER A 87 -2.03 5.04 5.57
C SER A 87 -0.61 5.22 5.06
N GLN A 88 0.21 6.01 5.76
CA GLN A 88 1.60 6.34 5.39
C GLN A 88 2.54 6.11 6.57
N GLU A 89 3.68 5.48 6.30
CA GLU A 89 4.70 5.20 7.32
C GLU A 89 5.25 6.49 7.94
N SER A 90 5.49 7.51 7.13
CA SER A 90 5.98 8.81 7.58
C SER A 90 5.02 9.48 8.56
N ALA A 91 3.71 9.33 8.35
CA ALA A 91 2.70 9.84 9.28
C ALA A 91 2.69 9.07 10.60
N ALA A 92 2.83 7.75 10.57
CA ALA A 92 2.95 6.93 11.77
C ALA A 92 4.22 7.28 12.57
N ARG A 93 5.37 7.43 11.90
CA ARG A 93 6.64 7.85 12.53
C ARG A 93 6.54 9.23 13.16
N ALA A 94 5.93 10.19 12.46
CA ALA A 94 5.70 11.53 13.00
C ALA A 94 4.79 11.49 14.24
N PHE A 95 3.79 10.62 14.25
CA PHE A 95 2.92 10.44 15.41
C PHE A 95 3.66 9.80 16.59
N VAL A 96 4.50 8.78 16.37
CA VAL A 96 5.38 8.21 17.41
C VAL A 96 6.33 9.26 17.99
N ALA A 97 6.90 10.12 17.14
CA ALA A 97 7.73 11.24 17.62
C ALA A 97 6.92 12.21 18.51
N LYS A 98 5.66 12.50 18.17
CA LYS A 98 4.76 13.32 19.01
C LYS A 98 4.45 12.65 20.34
N LEU A 99 4.20 11.33 20.35
CA LEU A 99 4.00 10.57 21.58
C LEU A 99 5.24 10.64 22.48
N SER A 100 6.42 10.44 21.90
CA SER A 100 7.69 10.55 22.63
C SER A 100 7.91 11.95 23.21
N ALA A 101 7.60 13.01 22.46
CA ALA A 101 7.67 14.39 22.93
C ALA A 101 6.68 14.68 24.09
N ALA A 102 5.54 13.98 24.14
CA ALA A 102 4.59 14.03 25.26
C ALA A 102 4.98 13.10 26.44
N GLY A 103 6.18 12.52 26.41
CA GLY A 103 6.67 11.58 27.42
C GLY A 103 5.96 10.24 27.40
N ILE A 104 5.44 9.80 26.25
CA ILE A 104 4.90 8.46 26.05
C ILE A 104 5.97 7.64 25.33
N THR A 105 6.59 6.72 26.05
CA THR A 105 7.66 5.86 25.55
C THR A 105 7.17 4.43 25.29
N GLY A 106 7.76 3.76 24.31
CA GLY A 106 7.45 2.35 24.01
C GLY A 106 6.37 2.14 22.95
N ALA A 107 5.98 3.17 22.20
CA ALA A 107 5.08 3.02 21.06
C ALA A 107 5.85 2.44 19.86
N ASP A 108 5.29 1.38 19.27
CA ASP A 108 5.82 0.68 18.10
C ASP A 108 4.89 0.83 16.90
N ILE A 109 5.44 0.59 15.71
CA ILE A 109 4.72 0.67 14.43
C ILE A 109 4.71 -0.72 13.79
N GLU A 110 3.54 -1.34 13.76
CA GLU A 110 3.33 -2.57 12.99
C GLU A 110 2.80 -2.24 11.60
N SER A 111 3.49 -2.72 10.57
CA SER A 111 3.02 -2.56 9.18
C SER A 111 1.96 -3.60 8.86
N ARG A 112 0.69 -3.27 9.13
CA ARG A 112 -0.46 -4.13 8.82
C ARG A 112 -0.97 -3.83 7.41
N GLY A 113 -0.31 -4.42 6.43
CA GLY A 113 -0.69 -4.30 5.02
C GLY A 113 -0.45 -5.58 4.24
N LYS A 114 -1.46 -6.02 3.49
CA LYS A 114 -1.18 -6.84 2.30
C LYS A 114 -0.60 -5.90 1.25
N GLY A 115 0.58 -6.22 0.72
CA GLY A 115 1.06 -5.56 -0.49
C GLY A 115 -0.01 -5.74 -1.57
N ILE A 116 -0.50 -4.66 -2.17
CA ILE A 116 -1.37 -4.79 -3.33
C ILE A 116 -0.47 -5.29 -4.44
N LYS A 117 -0.61 -6.56 -4.84
CA LYS A 117 0.05 -7.04 -6.06
C LYS A 117 -0.48 -6.20 -7.22
N GLN A 118 0.42 -5.47 -7.88
CA GLN A 118 0.11 -4.74 -9.08
C GLN A 118 0.80 -5.40 -10.26
N THR A 119 0.09 -5.55 -11.35
CA THR A 119 0.66 -6.13 -12.56
C THR A 119 1.03 -5.04 -13.53
N ARG A 120 2.19 -5.21 -14.17
CA ARG A 120 2.71 -4.34 -15.20
C ARG A 120 2.98 -5.14 -16.47
N PHE A 121 2.46 -4.65 -17.58
CA PHE A 121 2.73 -5.12 -18.92
C PHE A 121 3.84 -4.26 -19.54
N LEU A 122 4.94 -4.90 -19.90
CA LEU A 122 6.04 -4.35 -20.66
C LEU A 122 5.84 -4.76 -22.12
N LEU A 123 5.81 -3.77 -23.01
CA LEU A 123 5.67 -3.96 -24.44
C LEU A 123 6.93 -3.42 -25.11
N ASP A 124 7.75 -4.34 -25.62
CA ASP A 124 9.01 -4.03 -26.30
C ASP A 124 8.82 -4.07 -27.83
N GLY A 125 9.48 -3.17 -28.55
CA GLY A 125 9.44 -3.16 -30.01
C GLY A 125 8.18 -2.57 -30.65
N LEU A 126 7.40 -1.75 -29.92
CA LEU A 126 6.19 -1.13 -30.47
C LEU A 126 6.49 -0.15 -31.62
N GLU A 127 5.64 -0.17 -32.64
CA GLU A 127 5.54 0.85 -33.69
C GLU A 127 4.73 2.08 -33.21
N PRO A 128 4.87 3.26 -33.85
CA PRO A 128 4.15 4.47 -33.44
C PRO A 128 2.62 4.32 -33.43
N ALA A 129 2.05 3.59 -34.39
CA ALA A 129 0.62 3.33 -34.46
C ALA A 129 0.13 2.45 -33.31
N GLU A 130 0.87 1.39 -32.98
CA GLU A 130 0.59 0.47 -31.88
C GLU A 130 0.70 1.18 -30.52
N ALA A 131 1.69 2.06 -30.35
CA ALA A 131 1.83 2.88 -29.15
C ALA A 131 0.62 3.80 -28.92
N GLY A 132 0.01 4.32 -29.98
CA GLY A 132 -1.25 5.07 -29.93
C GLY A 132 -2.42 4.22 -29.44
N ALA A 133 -2.51 2.97 -29.89
CA ALA A 133 -3.54 2.03 -29.44
C ALA A 133 -3.39 1.68 -27.95
N VAL A 134 -2.17 1.39 -27.49
CA VAL A 134 -1.88 1.13 -26.07
C VAL A 134 -2.24 2.32 -25.18
N ARG A 135 -1.99 3.55 -25.65
CA ARG A 135 -2.40 4.79 -24.94
C ARG A 135 -3.92 4.91 -24.82
N LYS A 136 -4.67 4.57 -25.88
CA LYS A 136 -6.15 4.55 -25.83
C LYS A 136 -6.67 3.50 -24.85
N ILE A 137 -6.08 2.30 -24.85
CA ILE A 137 -6.40 1.24 -23.89
C ILE A 137 -6.13 1.73 -22.47
N ALA A 138 -4.95 2.30 -22.21
CA ALA A 138 -4.60 2.87 -20.90
C ALA A 138 -5.64 3.89 -20.40
N GLY A 139 -6.18 4.72 -21.29
CA GLY A 139 -7.22 5.70 -20.97
C GLY A 139 -8.55 5.10 -20.49
N GLN A 140 -8.82 3.82 -20.74
CA GLN A 140 -10.00 3.13 -20.22
C GLN A 140 -9.87 2.78 -18.73
N TRP A 141 -8.65 2.78 -18.18
CA TRP A 141 -8.38 2.51 -16.76
C TRP A 141 -7.78 3.76 -16.09
N PRO A 142 -8.56 4.54 -15.34
CA PRO A 142 -8.08 5.80 -14.74
C PRO A 142 -6.99 5.61 -13.68
N LYS A 143 -6.84 4.40 -13.13
CA LYS A 143 -5.78 4.04 -12.18
C LYS A 143 -4.51 3.50 -12.87
N ALA A 144 -4.54 3.27 -14.18
CA ALA A 144 -3.41 2.72 -14.90
C ALA A 144 -2.28 3.75 -15.01
N SER A 145 -1.06 3.32 -14.69
CA SER A 145 0.14 4.09 -14.94
C SER A 145 0.71 3.72 -16.30
N LEU A 146 0.86 4.68 -17.20
CA LEU A 146 1.56 4.49 -18.47
C LEU A 146 2.93 5.20 -18.42
N GLN A 147 4.00 4.46 -18.67
CA GLN A 147 5.34 5.02 -18.81
C GLN A 147 5.93 4.66 -20.17
N THR A 148 6.47 5.67 -20.86
CA THR A 148 7.24 5.46 -22.09
C THR A 148 8.73 5.43 -21.73
N ARG A 149 9.47 4.41 -22.16
CA ARG A 149 10.92 4.29 -21.95
C ARG A 149 11.63 3.94 -23.27
N ARG A 150 12.95 4.16 -23.31
CA ARG A 150 13.81 3.62 -24.37
C ARG A 150 14.06 2.15 -24.06
N CYS A 151 13.85 1.28 -25.04
CA CYS A 151 14.26 -0.13 -24.93
C CYS A 151 15.80 -0.16 -24.86
N GLN A 152 16.36 -0.89 -23.91
CA GLN A 152 17.80 -1.17 -23.84
C GLN A 152 18.05 -2.59 -24.33
#